data_AF-A0A386RDW2-F1
#
_entry.id   AF-A0A386RDW2-F1
#
_cell.length_a   1.000
_cell.length_b   1.000
_cell.length_c   1.000
_cell.angle_alpha   90.00
_cell.angle_beta   90.00
_cell.angle_gamma   90.00
#
_symmetry.space_group_name_H-M   'P 1'
#
loop_
_entity.id
_entity.type
_entity.pdbx_description
1 polymer ?
#
loop_
_entity_poly.entity_id
_entity_poly.type
_entity_poly.pdbx_seq_one_letter_code
_entity_poly.pdbx_strand_id
1 'polypeptide(L)'
;MHDDYSDEYITYLIARLNEQIEDSSTIRILTTYLDFTEQEAKEALAKAERPEPYAFDDAIGSALLTAEDSGDKQDVYNTLDTDYYIYKIVMNYGK
;
A
#
# COMPACT_ATOMS: atom_id res chain seq x y z
N MET A 1 4.80 -7.01 9.88
CA MET A 1 5.69 -5.90 10.32
C MET A 1 6.29 -5.31 9.06
N HIS A 2 6.66 -4.03 9.06
CA HIS A 2 7.27 -3.39 7.88
C HIS A 2 8.44 -4.22 7.26
N ASP A 3 9.11 -5.06 8.08
CA ASP A 3 10.19 -5.97 7.68
C ASP A 3 9.83 -7.03 6.62
N ASP A 4 8.54 -7.36 6.43
CA ASP A 4 8.12 -8.39 5.46
C ASP A 4 8.03 -7.86 4.01
N TYR A 5 8.05 -6.53 3.84
CA TYR A 5 7.87 -5.84 2.57
C TYR A 5 9.11 -5.03 2.18
N SER A 6 9.44 -4.95 0.89
CA SER A 6 10.56 -4.12 0.45
C SER A 6 10.20 -2.63 0.48
N ASP A 7 11.18 -1.76 0.77
CA ASP A 7 11.00 -0.30 0.75
C ASP A 7 10.47 0.21 -0.60
N GLU A 8 10.90 -0.44 -1.70
CA GLU A 8 10.43 -0.14 -3.07
C GLU A 8 8.93 -0.45 -3.22
N TYR A 9 8.49 -1.60 -2.71
CA TYR A 9 7.07 -1.95 -2.70
C TYR A 9 6.25 -0.98 -1.85
N ILE A 10 6.73 -0.62 -0.67
CA ILE A 10 6.04 0.32 0.21
C ILE A 10 5.90 1.69 -0.45
N THR A 11 6.96 2.18 -1.10
CA THR A 11 6.92 3.44 -1.87
C THR A 11 5.85 3.38 -2.96
N TYR A 12 5.78 2.26 -3.69
CA TYR A 12 4.82 2.04 -4.76
C TYR A 12 3.38 1.88 -4.26
N LEU A 13 3.19 1.17 -3.15
CA LEU A 13 1.91 1.06 -2.46
C LEU A 13 1.41 2.45 -2.04
N ILE A 14 2.25 3.27 -1.39
CA ILE A 14 1.87 4.61 -0.94
C ILE A 14 1.44 5.49 -2.12
N ALA A 15 2.17 5.45 -3.24
CA ALA A 15 1.82 6.21 -4.43
C ALA A 15 0.44 5.80 -5.00
N ARG A 16 0.16 4.49 -5.06
CA ARG A 16 -1.16 3.97 -5.49
C ARG A 16 -2.28 4.35 -4.52
N LEU A 17 -2.06 4.23 -3.20
CA LEU A 17 -3.07 4.61 -2.20
C LEU A 17 -3.38 6.10 -2.24
N ASN A 18 -2.37 6.95 -2.41
CA ASN A 18 -2.52 8.41 -2.53
C ASN A 18 -3.42 8.83 -3.71
N GLU A 19 -3.48 8.02 -4.78
CA GLU A 19 -4.34 8.30 -5.93
C GLU A 19 -5.73 7.66 -5.84
N GLN A 20 -5.85 6.55 -5.10
CA GLN A 20 -7.06 5.74 -5.08
C GLN A 20 -7.99 6.06 -3.91
N ILE A 21 -7.45 6.47 -2.77
CA ILE A 21 -8.21 6.67 -1.54
C ILE A 21 -7.77 7.95 -0.80
N GLU A 22 -8.59 8.42 0.14
CA GLU A 22 -8.29 9.63 0.91
C GLU A 22 -7.03 9.49 1.77
N ASP A 23 -6.24 10.56 1.90
CA ASP A 23 -5.07 10.65 2.80
C ASP A 23 -5.37 10.14 4.21
N SER A 24 -6.57 10.45 4.73
CA SER A 24 -7.02 10.02 6.06
C SER A 24 -7.04 8.49 6.19
N SER A 25 -7.46 7.80 5.13
CA SER A 25 -7.54 6.35 5.05
C SER A 25 -6.17 5.74 4.76
N THR A 26 -5.37 6.37 3.89
CA THR A 26 -3.99 5.94 3.65
C THR A 26 -3.16 6.00 4.93
N ILE A 27 -3.18 7.12 5.67
CA ILE A 27 -2.47 7.26 6.95
C ILE A 27 -2.92 6.19 7.94
N ARG A 28 -4.23 5.92 8.04
CA ARG A 28 -4.76 4.88 8.92
C ARG A 28 -4.21 3.50 8.55
N ILE A 29 -4.20 3.15 7.27
CA ILE A 29 -3.66 1.87 6.79
C ILE A 29 -2.17 1.75 7.13
N LEU A 30 -1.37 2.78 6.79
CA LEU A 30 0.08 2.78 7.03
C LEU A 30 0.41 2.62 8.52
N THR A 31 -0.28 3.36 9.38
CA THR A 31 -0.02 3.37 10.82
C THR A 31 -0.56 2.14 11.54
N THR A 32 -1.62 1.52 11.03
CA THR A 32 -2.26 0.37 11.68
C THR A 32 -1.64 -0.97 11.27
N TYR A 33 -1.21 -1.09 10.02
CA TYR A 33 -0.82 -2.37 9.43
C TYR A 33 0.65 -2.43 9.00
N LEU A 34 1.30 -1.27 8.81
CA LEU A 34 2.66 -1.19 8.27
C LEU A 34 3.64 -0.51 9.22
N ASP A 35 3.32 -0.40 10.50
CA ASP A 35 4.22 0.13 11.55
C ASP A 35 4.75 1.56 11.32
N PHE A 36 4.10 2.35 10.46
CA PHE A 36 4.43 3.77 10.34
C PHE A 36 3.99 4.53 11.59
N THR A 37 4.78 5.50 12.02
CA THR A 37 4.25 6.60 12.83
C THR A 37 3.37 7.51 11.95
N GLU A 38 2.46 8.25 12.58
CA GLU A 38 1.63 9.22 11.86
C GLU A 38 2.47 10.28 11.13
N GLN A 39 3.61 10.68 11.71
CA GLN A 39 4.53 11.61 11.08
C GLN A 39 5.17 11.00 9.84
N GLU A 40 5.69 9.78 9.92
CA GLU A 40 6.28 9.08 8.77
C GLU A 40 5.26 8.89 7.65
N ALA A 41 4.01 8.53 7.98
CA ALA A 41 2.94 8.37 7.00
C ALA A 41 2.64 9.69 6.26
N LYS A 42 2.54 10.81 6.98
CA LYS A 42 2.34 12.14 6.37
C LYS A 42 3.51 12.57 5.50
N GLU A 43 4.74 12.33 5.96
CA GLU A 43 5.94 12.64 5.18
C GLU A 43 6.05 11.79 3.92
N ALA A 44 5.68 10.51 3.99
CA ALA A 44 5.68 9.62 2.84
C ALA A 44 4.62 10.03 1.80
N LEU A 45 3.41 10.38 2.24
CA LEU A 45 2.36 10.92 1.36
C LEU A 45 2.78 12.22 0.68
N ALA A 46 3.39 13.16 1.42
CA ALA A 46 3.86 14.42 0.85
C ALA A 46 4.97 14.23 -0.21
N LYS A 47 5.72 13.13 -0.11
CA LYS A 47 6.79 12.75 -1.06
C LYS A 47 6.31 11.78 -2.14
N ALA A 48 5.07 11.29 -2.08
CA ALA A 48 4.54 10.37 -3.06
C ALA A 48 4.41 11.06 -4.41
N GLU A 49 5.34 10.79 -5.31
CA GLU A 49 5.22 11.17 -6.72
C GLU A 49 4.12 10.33 -7.37
N ARG A 50 3.42 10.87 -8.37
CA ARG A 50 2.41 10.10 -9.13
C ARG A 50 3.07 8.81 -9.64
N PRO A 51 2.44 7.63 -9.48
CA PRO A 51 2.99 6.38 -9.97
C PRO A 51 3.40 6.46 -11.44
N GLU A 52 4.38 5.67 -11.84
CA GLU A 52 4.67 5.45 -13.26
C GLU A 52 3.45 4.84 -13.97
N PRO A 53 3.13 5.25 -15.22
CA PRO A 53 1.87 4.94 -15.95
C PRO A 53 1.47 3.45 -16.06
N TYR A 54 2.34 2.53 -15.67
CA TYR A 54 2.09 1.09 -15.65
C TYR A 54 1.56 0.56 -14.31
N ALA A 55 1.34 1.43 -13.32
CA ALA A 55 0.91 1.08 -11.96
C ALA A 55 -0.60 1.16 -11.68
N PHE A 56 -1.38 1.52 -12.70
CA PHE A 56 -2.66 2.20 -12.48
C PHE A 56 -3.91 1.34 -12.58
N ASP A 57 -3.79 0.03 -12.82
CA ASP A 57 -4.97 -0.82 -13.09
C ASP A 57 -5.22 -1.89 -12.01
N ASP A 58 -4.74 -1.66 -10.79
CA ASP A 58 -5.20 -2.40 -9.61
C ASP A 58 -6.00 -1.50 -8.67
N ALA A 59 -7.04 -2.05 -8.05
CA ALA A 59 -7.92 -1.35 -7.10
C ALA A 59 -7.51 -1.65 -5.65
N ILE A 60 -6.20 -1.67 -5.37
CA ILE A 60 -5.66 -2.06 -4.06
C ILE A 60 -6.22 -1.21 -2.92
N GLY A 61 -6.42 0.10 -3.13
CA GLY A 61 -7.00 1.00 -2.15
C GLY A 61 -8.42 0.59 -1.76
N SER A 62 -9.27 0.27 -2.74
CA SER A 62 -10.64 -0.20 -2.48
C SER A 62 -10.66 -1.59 -1.81
N ALA A 63 -9.74 -2.47 -2.20
CA ALA A 63 -9.60 -3.79 -1.58
C ALA A 63 -9.20 -3.68 -0.10
N LEU A 64 -8.25 -2.80 0.23
CA LEU A 64 -7.81 -2.57 1.61
C LEU A 64 -8.91 -1.95 2.47
N LEU A 65 -9.70 -1.01 1.93
CA LEU A 65 -10.86 -0.47 2.66
C LEU A 65 -11.91 -1.56 2.93
N THR A 66 -12.19 -2.40 1.93
CA THR A 66 -13.14 -3.52 2.09
C THR A 66 -12.65 -4.54 3.13
N ALA A 67 -11.35 -4.83 3.13
CA ALA A 67 -10.72 -5.70 4.11
C ALA A 67 -10.74 -5.08 5.52
N GLU A 68 -10.50 -3.77 5.63
CA GLU A 68 -10.59 -3.05 6.90
C GLU A 68 -12.02 -3.06 7.46
N ASP A 69 -13.03 -2.91 6.61
CA ASP A 69 -14.46 -2.96 6.96
C ASP A 69 -14.90 -4.34 7.50
N SER A 70 -14.16 -5.41 7.22
CA SER A 70 -14.44 -6.74 7.78
C SER A 70 -14.18 -6.79 9.30
N GLY A 71 -13.34 -5.88 9.80
CA GLY A 71 -12.89 -5.84 11.19
C GLY A 71 -11.84 -6.89 11.54
N ASP A 72 -11.47 -7.78 10.62
CA ASP A 72 -10.40 -8.75 10.78
C ASP A 72 -9.09 -8.21 10.18
N LYS A 73 -8.09 -7.99 11.05
CA LYS A 73 -6.77 -7.54 10.61
C LYS A 73 -6.12 -8.52 9.63
N GLN A 74 -6.44 -9.81 9.72
CA GLN A 74 -5.87 -10.82 8.84
C GLN A 74 -6.31 -10.61 7.38
N ASP A 75 -7.52 -10.07 7.13
CA ASP A 75 -7.98 -9.79 5.77
C ASP A 75 -7.15 -8.68 5.11
N VAL A 76 -6.77 -7.67 5.90
CA VAL A 76 -5.90 -6.58 5.43
C VAL A 76 -4.51 -7.13 5.12
N TYR A 77 -3.93 -7.95 6.00
CA TYR A 77 -2.65 -8.60 5.74
C TYR A 77 -2.68 -9.52 4.52
N ASN A 78 -3.73 -10.32 4.35
CA ASN A 78 -3.89 -11.18 3.16
C ASN A 78 -3.93 -10.35 1.87
N THR A 79 -4.57 -9.17 1.92
CA THR A 79 -4.64 -8.24 0.79
C THR A 79 -3.26 -7.67 0.47
N LEU A 80 -2.52 -7.20 1.47
CA LEU A 80 -1.15 -6.70 1.33
C LEU A 80 -0.19 -7.78 0.82
N ASP A 81 -0.28 -9.01 1.35
CA ASP A 81 0.57 -10.13 0.96
C ASP A 81 0.33 -10.56 -0.49
N THR A 82 -0.94 -10.57 -0.91
CA THR A 82 -1.32 -10.89 -2.30
C THR A 82 -0.78 -9.84 -3.25
N ASP A 83 -0.96 -8.57 -2.91
CA ASP A 83 -0.46 -7.44 -3.71
C ASP A 83 1.07 -7.43 -3.79
N TYR A 84 1.77 -7.66 -2.68
CA TYR A 84 3.23 -7.79 -2.67
C TYR A 84 3.72 -8.99 -3.49
N TYR A 85 3.00 -10.12 -3.46
CA TYR A 85 3.31 -11.27 -4.30
C TYR A 85 3.20 -10.93 -5.79
N ILE A 86 2.14 -10.22 -6.20
CA ILE A 86 1.95 -9.75 -7.58
C ILE A 86 3.05 -8.76 -7.96
N TYR A 87 3.36 -7.78 -7.10
CA TYR A 87 4.45 -6.83 -7.29
C TYR A 87 5.76 -7.54 -7.60
N LYS A 88 6.13 -8.55 -6.80
CA LYS A 88 7.35 -9.35 -7.03
C LYS A 88 7.33 -10.07 -8.37
N ILE A 89 6.18 -10.56 -8.83
CA ILE A 89 6.09 -11.19 -10.16
C ILE A 89 6.33 -10.15 -11.26
N VAL A 90 5.58 -9.05 -11.22
CA VAL A 90 5.62 -8.00 -12.27
C VAL A 90 7.02 -7.40 -12.39
N MET A 91 7.63 -7.02 -11.26
CA MET A 91 8.95 -6.40 -11.24
C MET A 91 10.10 -7.36 -11.58
N ASN A 92 9.92 -8.68 -11.39
CA ASN A 92 10.89 -9.67 -11.82
C ASN A 92 10.73 -10.08 -13.31
N TYR A 93 9.55 -9.90 -13.91
CA TYR A 93 9.32 -10.19 -15.34
C TYR A 93 9.99 -9.18 -16.29
N GLY A 94 10.43 -8.02 -15.76
CA GLY A 94 11.14 -6.99 -16.52
C GLY A 94 12.67 -7.10 -16.52
N LYS A 95 13.25 -8.17 -15.94
CA LYS A 95 14.71 -8.42 -15.88
C LYS A 95 15.15 -9.53 -16.81
#